data_AF-A0A7Y4TYI5-F1
#
_entry.id   AF-A0A7Y4TYI5-F1
#
_cell.length_a   1.000
_cell.length_b   1.000
_cell.length_c   1.000
_cell.angle_alpha   90.00
_cell.angle_beta   90.00
_cell.angle_gamma   90.00
#
_symmetry.space_group_name_H-M   'P 1'
#
loop_
_entity.id
_entity.type
_entity.pdbx_description
1 polymer ?
#
loop_
_entity_poly.entity_id
_entity_poly.type
_entity_poly.pdbx_seq_one_letter_code
_entity_poly.pdbx_strand_id
1 'polypeptide(L)'
;MTWHYEIKEYYDHADDIEGVNIHYLWTPLEGIPDWENQRVTRFMPLVVQPPSPPGGETATQTTENAVATAVRLRRKILKLPQTIVAPESGVPTDRYLLHHYFEVFQDGHRHYSPLYTEELHTHADARPVASASEELPADATADRSLPPALVKR
;
A
#
# COMPACT_ATOMS: atom_id res chain seq x y z
N MET A 1 6.90 11.37 -10.31
CA MET A 1 6.49 10.22 -9.47
C MET A 1 5.17 10.55 -8.84
N THR A 2 4.16 9.77 -9.18
CA THR A 2 2.82 9.87 -8.60
C THR A 2 2.78 9.05 -7.32
N TRP A 3 2.03 9.50 -6.32
CA TRP A 3 1.96 8.88 -5.01
C TRP A 3 0.54 8.39 -4.74
N HIS A 4 0.45 7.23 -4.11
CA HIS A 4 -0.76 6.72 -3.51
C HIS A 4 -0.75 7.06 -2.01
N TYR A 5 -1.91 7.39 -1.45
CA TYR A 5 -2.04 7.78 -0.05
C TYR A 5 -2.98 6.82 0.66
N GLU A 6 -2.47 6.16 1.69
CA GLU A 6 -3.22 5.16 2.45
C GLU A 6 -3.42 5.65 3.89
N ILE A 7 -4.65 5.59 4.40
CA ILE A 7 -4.97 6.05 5.75
C ILE A 7 -4.92 4.86 6.70
N LYS A 8 -4.09 4.96 7.75
CA LYS A 8 -4.07 3.98 8.85
C LYS A 8 -4.59 4.61 10.13
N GLU A 9 -5.39 3.82 10.82
CA GLU A 9 -6.10 4.19 12.03
C GLU A 9 -5.72 3.23 13.15
N TYR A 10 -5.69 3.76 14.36
CA TYR A 10 -5.51 2.99 15.57
C TYR A 10 -6.45 3.56 16.63
N TYR A 11 -7.25 2.68 17.25
CA TYR A 11 -8.17 3.07 18.31
C TYR A 11 -7.51 2.76 19.65
N ASP A 12 -7.41 3.76 20.53
CA ASP A 12 -6.86 3.55 21.87
C ASP A 12 -7.84 2.70 22.68
N HIS A 13 -7.41 1.49 23.04
CA HIS A 13 -8.19 0.56 23.87
C HIS A 13 -7.98 0.77 25.38
N ALA A 14 -7.05 1.66 25.75
CA ALA A 14 -6.74 2.02 27.14
C ALA A 14 -6.40 3.51 27.27
N ASP A 15 -6.70 4.10 28.43
CA ASP A 15 -6.54 5.53 28.68
C ASP A 15 -5.09 5.96 28.93
N ASP A 16 -4.25 5.02 29.37
CA ASP A 16 -2.83 5.13 29.66
C ASP A 16 -1.92 4.96 28.42
N ILE A 17 -2.49 4.90 27.22
CA ILE A 17 -1.70 4.90 25.97
C ILE A 17 -1.06 6.28 25.76
N GLU A 18 0.27 6.31 25.84
CA GLU A 18 1.10 7.50 25.70
C GLU A 18 1.37 7.81 24.22
N GLY A 19 1.66 6.79 23.43
CA GLY A 19 2.14 6.94 22.06
C GLY A 19 1.89 5.71 21.19
N VAL A 20 1.70 5.94 19.89
CA VAL A 20 1.58 4.86 18.91
C VAL A 20 2.44 5.19 17.70
N ASN A 21 3.28 4.25 17.32
CA ASN A 21 4.01 4.24 16.05
C ASN A 21 3.41 3.18 15.14
N ILE A 22 3.26 3.50 13.86
CA ILE A 22 3.08 2.51 12.81
C ILE A 22 4.43 2.20 12.18
N HIS A 23 4.72 0.91 12.07
CA HIS A 23 5.84 0.36 11.33
C HIS A 23 5.27 -0.29 10.08
N TYR A 24 5.79 0.07 8.90
CA TYR A 24 5.28 -0.47 7.65
C TYR A 24 6.36 -0.58 6.57
N LEU A 25 6.11 -1.44 5.61
CA LEU A 25 6.85 -1.55 4.35
C LEU A 25 5.91 -2.14 3.29
N TRP A 26 6.33 -2.09 2.03
CA TRP A 26 5.57 -2.71 0.93
C TRP A 26 6.45 -3.68 0.14
N THR A 27 5.82 -4.70 -0.41
CA THR A 27 6.47 -5.73 -1.24
C THR A 27 5.60 -6.05 -2.46
N PRO A 28 6.19 -6.57 -3.54
CA PRO A 28 5.42 -7.28 -4.58
C PRO A 28 4.54 -8.39 -3.97
N LEU A 29 3.52 -8.86 -4.69
CA LEU A 29 2.56 -9.86 -4.18
C LEU A 29 3.21 -11.13 -3.60
N GLU A 30 4.31 -11.59 -4.20
CA GLU A 30 5.06 -12.77 -3.75
C GLU A 30 6.36 -12.41 -3.00
N GLY A 31 6.55 -11.13 -2.69
CA GLY A 31 7.78 -10.62 -2.08
C GLY A 31 7.85 -10.89 -0.59
N ILE A 32 9.04 -11.30 -0.12
CA ILE A 32 9.30 -11.49 1.31
C ILE A 32 9.61 -10.12 1.95
N PRO A 33 8.91 -9.74 3.05
CA PRO A 33 9.13 -8.46 3.71
C PRO A 33 10.47 -8.40 4.46
N ASP A 34 11.34 -7.46 4.08
CA ASP A 34 12.61 -7.18 4.77
C ASP A 34 12.45 -6.05 5.80
N TRP A 35 12.03 -6.44 7.01
CA TRP A 35 11.77 -5.53 8.11
C TRP A 35 13.00 -4.85 8.69
N GLU A 36 14.20 -5.34 8.44
CA GLU A 36 15.42 -4.76 9.00
C GLU A 36 15.93 -3.61 8.12
N ASN A 37 15.81 -3.74 6.81
CA ASN A 37 16.36 -2.75 5.88
C ASN A 37 15.32 -1.80 5.28
N GLN A 38 14.06 -2.22 5.18
CA GLN A 38 13.03 -1.47 4.43
C GLN A 38 11.93 -0.88 5.32
N ARG A 39 11.93 -1.18 6.62
CA ARG A 39 10.91 -0.70 7.55
C ARG A 39 10.90 0.81 7.66
N VAL A 40 9.72 1.38 7.54
CA VAL A 40 9.44 2.79 7.78
C VAL A 40 8.62 2.92 9.06
N THR A 41 9.12 3.72 10.01
CA THR A 41 8.41 4.02 11.26
C THR A 41 7.82 5.42 11.23
N ARG A 42 6.57 5.58 11.69
CA ARG A 42 5.90 6.88 11.78
C ARG A 42 5.04 6.97 13.04
N PHE A 43 5.14 8.11 13.73
CA PHE A 43 4.25 8.44 14.83
C PHE A 43 2.82 8.70 14.33
N MET A 44 1.84 8.15 15.05
CA MET A 44 0.40 8.33 14.83
C MET A 44 -0.18 9.33 15.86
N PRO A 45 -0.47 10.58 15.43
CA PRO A 45 -1.07 11.56 16.33
C PRO A 45 -2.53 11.21 16.66
N LEU A 46 -2.96 11.64 17.85
CA LEU A 46 -4.36 11.68 18.22
C LEU A 46 -5.13 12.59 17.24
N VAL A 47 -6.25 12.10 16.76
CA VAL A 47 -7.23 12.88 16.02
C VAL A 47 -7.99 13.71 17.04
N VAL A 48 -7.75 15.02 17.05
CA VAL A 48 -8.53 15.95 17.86
C VAL A 48 -9.93 15.99 17.26
N GLN A 49 -10.89 15.32 17.91
CA GLN A 49 -12.29 15.47 17.56
C GLN A 49 -12.72 16.89 17.97
N PRO A 50 -13.36 17.68 17.09
CA PRO A 50 -13.89 18.96 17.51
C PRO A 50 -14.89 18.74 18.66
N PRO A 51 -14.92 19.63 19.67
CA PRO A 51 -15.88 19.51 20.75
C PRO A 51 -17.29 19.51 20.16
N SER A 52 -18.09 18.50 20.49
CA SER A 52 -19.51 18.49 20.16
C SER A 52 -20.14 19.78 20.65
N PRO A 53 -20.96 20.48 19.83
CA PRO A 53 -21.56 21.74 20.24
C PRO A 53 -22.40 21.54 21.51
N PRO A 54 -22.28 22.43 22.51
CA PRO A 54 -23.13 22.38 23.69
C PRO A 54 -24.54 22.84 23.29
N GLY A 55 -25.42 21.91 22.93
CA GLY A 55 -26.77 22.27 22.50
C GLY A 55 -27.61 21.07 22.10
N GLY A 56 -28.14 20.36 23.09
CA GLY A 56 -29.05 19.24 22.89
C GLY A 56 -29.65 18.75 24.21
N GLU A 57 -30.10 19.67 25.06
CA GLU A 57 -30.90 19.33 26.23
C GLU A 57 -32.27 18.81 25.76
N THR A 58 -32.53 17.50 25.87
CA THR A 58 -33.81 17.04 26.39
C THR A 58 -33.72 15.61 26.95
N ALA A 59 -33.84 15.58 28.27
CA ALA A 59 -34.60 14.62 29.07
C ALA A 59 -34.02 13.23 29.43
N THR A 60 -33.89 13.12 30.76
CA THR A 60 -34.15 11.96 31.64
C THR A 60 -33.01 10.98 31.91
N GLN A 61 -32.44 11.14 33.10
CA GLN A 61 -31.67 10.15 33.84
C GLN A 61 -32.38 8.78 33.80
N THR A 62 -31.66 7.76 33.37
CA THR A 62 -31.79 6.41 33.90
C THR A 62 -30.41 5.84 34.09
N THR A 63 -30.18 5.43 35.32
CA THR A 63 -29.03 4.78 35.93
C THR A 63 -28.44 3.67 35.07
N GLU A 64 -27.17 3.80 34.67
CA GLU A 64 -26.16 2.73 34.67
C GLU A 64 -24.79 3.32 34.27
N ASN A 65 -23.78 3.01 35.10
CA ASN A 65 -22.38 3.43 34.98
C ASN A 65 -21.70 2.86 33.71
N ALA A 66 -22.08 3.34 32.54
CA ALA A 66 -21.23 3.25 31.37
C ALA A 66 -20.41 4.54 31.32
N VAL A 67 -19.21 4.52 31.91
CA VAL A 67 -18.16 5.45 31.48
C VAL A 67 -17.88 5.08 30.04
N ALA A 68 -18.61 5.69 29.10
CA ALA A 68 -18.27 5.66 27.71
C ALA A 68 -16.94 6.41 27.59
N THR A 69 -15.83 5.69 27.79
CA THR A 69 -14.51 6.18 27.44
C THR A 69 -14.59 6.56 25.97
N ALA A 70 -14.53 7.87 25.72
CA ALA A 70 -14.53 8.38 24.36
C ALA A 70 -13.35 7.72 23.65
N VAL A 71 -13.66 6.85 22.69
CA VAL A 71 -12.63 6.06 22.01
C VAL A 71 -11.71 7.04 21.29
N ARG A 72 -10.47 7.15 21.78
CA ARG A 72 -9.50 8.07 21.17
C ARG A 72 -8.98 7.44 19.89
N LEU A 73 -9.13 8.13 18.77
CA LEU A 73 -8.63 7.69 17.48
C LEU A 73 -7.27 8.33 17.20
N ARG A 74 -6.32 7.53 16.70
CA ARG A 74 -5.07 7.99 16.13
C ARG A 74 -5.06 7.69 14.64
N ARG A 75 -4.53 8.61 13.84
CA ARG A 75 -4.55 8.48 12.36
C ARG A 75 -3.25 8.92 11.73
N LYS A 76 -2.79 8.16 10.73
CA LYS A 76 -1.65 8.53 9.89
C LYS A 76 -1.93 8.29 8.42
N ILE A 77 -1.57 9.27 7.60
CA ILE A 77 -1.55 9.12 6.14
C ILE A 77 -0.16 8.61 5.74
N LEU A 78 -0.13 7.45 5.12
CA LEU A 78 1.07 6.85 4.54
C LEU A 78 1.20 7.32 3.10
N LYS A 79 2.42 7.69 2.72
CA LYS A 79 2.77 8.08 1.35
C LYS A 79 3.47 6.89 0.70
N LEU A 80 2.78 6.23 -0.23
CA LEU A 80 3.21 5.00 -0.88
C LEU A 80 3.43 5.21 -2.37
N PRO A 81 4.38 4.52 -3.01
CA PRO A 81 4.57 4.63 -4.45
C PRO A 81 3.32 4.16 -5.18
N GLN A 82 2.91 4.86 -6.24
CA GLN A 82 1.76 4.42 -7.03
C GLN A 82 2.08 3.11 -7.77
N THR A 83 3.30 2.95 -8.28
CA THR A 83 3.76 1.69 -8.87
C THR A 83 5.09 1.26 -8.27
N ILE A 84 5.29 -0.05 -8.19
CA ILE A 84 6.56 -0.66 -7.80
C ILE A 84 7.04 -1.58 -8.91
N VAL A 85 8.32 -1.91 -8.93
CA VAL A 85 8.87 -2.88 -9.87
C VAL A 85 8.89 -4.25 -9.20
N ALA A 86 8.25 -5.25 -9.81
CA ALA A 86 8.36 -6.62 -9.35
C ALA A 86 9.78 -7.15 -9.65
N PRO A 87 10.54 -7.64 -8.66
CA PRO A 87 11.93 -8.07 -8.86
C PRO A 87 12.03 -9.30 -9.77
N GLU A 88 11.04 -10.18 -9.72
CA GLU A 88 10.97 -11.42 -10.52
C GLU A 88 10.87 -11.14 -12.02
N SER A 89 10.05 -10.15 -12.41
CA SER A 89 9.71 -9.86 -13.81
C SER A 89 10.32 -8.57 -14.35
N GLY A 90 10.77 -7.67 -13.45
CA GLY A 90 11.17 -6.31 -13.80
C GLY A 90 10.02 -5.41 -14.26
N VAL A 91 8.77 -5.90 -14.24
CA VAL A 91 7.60 -5.17 -14.75
C VAL A 91 7.02 -4.27 -13.66
N PRO A 92 6.72 -3.00 -13.96
CA PRO A 92 5.97 -2.14 -13.05
C PRO A 92 4.56 -2.69 -12.77
N THR A 93 4.15 -2.69 -11.52
CA THR A 93 2.82 -3.10 -11.05
C THR A 93 2.23 -2.03 -10.15
N ASP A 94 0.92 -1.84 -10.23
CA ASP A 94 0.10 -1.01 -9.35
C ASP A 94 -0.57 -1.82 -8.22
N ARG A 95 -0.29 -3.13 -8.20
CA ARG A 95 -0.74 -4.09 -7.18
C ARG A 95 0.44 -4.61 -6.38
N TYR A 96 0.35 -4.48 -5.06
CA TYR A 96 1.40 -4.88 -4.13
C TYR A 96 0.86 -5.06 -2.70
N LEU A 97 1.64 -5.66 -1.81
CA LEU A 97 1.27 -5.84 -0.41
C LEU A 97 1.80 -4.70 0.45
N LEU A 98 0.98 -4.22 1.39
CA LEU A 98 1.38 -3.38 2.51
C LEU A 98 1.41 -4.23 3.77
N HIS A 99 2.59 -4.37 4.36
CA HIS A 99 2.74 -5.01 5.65
C HIS A 99 2.91 -3.94 6.73
N HIS A 100 2.18 -4.07 7.83
CA HIS A 100 2.30 -3.12 8.94
C HIS A 100 1.96 -3.71 10.30
N TYR A 101 2.51 -3.10 11.35
CA TYR A 101 2.15 -3.36 12.74
C TYR A 101 2.29 -2.07 13.55
N PHE A 102 1.68 -2.05 14.73
CA PHE A 102 1.72 -0.92 15.67
C PHE A 102 2.65 -1.24 16.83
N GLU A 103 3.49 -0.27 17.21
CA GLU A 103 4.21 -0.22 18.48
C GLU A 103 3.49 0.79 19.37
N VAL A 104 2.98 0.31 20.50
CA VAL A 104 2.16 1.05 21.45
C VAL A 104 2.97 1.25 22.72
N PHE A 105 3.09 2.51 23.15
CA PHE A 105 3.69 2.89 24.42
C PHE A 105 2.56 3.08 25.43
N GLN A 106 2.55 2.26 26.46
CA GLN A 106 1.50 2.22 27.50
C GLN A 106 2.15 1.95 28.85
N ASP A 107 1.88 2.81 29.84
CA ASP A 107 2.43 2.70 31.20
C ASP A 107 3.96 2.50 31.23
N GLY A 108 4.69 3.27 30.40
CA GLY A 108 6.14 3.13 30.23
C GLY A 108 6.62 1.84 29.53
N HIS A 109 5.71 0.95 29.13
CA HIS A 109 6.01 -0.31 28.44
C HIS A 109 5.69 -0.26 26.95
N ARG A 110 6.31 -1.16 26.18
CA ARG A 110 6.09 -1.31 24.74
C ARG A 110 5.29 -2.57 24.46
N HIS A 111 4.21 -2.41 23.71
CA HIS A 111 3.37 -3.48 23.20
C HIS A 111 3.37 -3.44 21.68
N TYR A 112 3.24 -4.61 21.06
CA TYR A 112 3.17 -4.72 19.61
C TYR A 112 1.85 -5.37 19.20
N SER A 113 1.21 -4.81 18.18
CA SER A 113 0.08 -5.48 17.54
C SER A 113 0.56 -6.72 16.77
N PRO A 114 -0.36 -7.61 16.37
CA PRO A 114 -0.09 -8.57 15.30
C PRO A 114 0.41 -7.87 14.03
N LEU A 115 1.05 -8.66 13.18
CA LEU A 115 1.39 -8.23 11.83
C LEU A 115 0.16 -8.30 10.92
N TYR A 116 -0.17 -7.19 10.29
CA TYR A 116 -1.22 -7.08 9.28
C TYR A 116 -0.61 -7.03 7.89
N THR A 117 -1.28 -7.65 6.92
CA THR A 117 -0.91 -7.61 5.51
C THR A 117 -2.15 -7.30 4.69
N GLU A 118 -2.04 -6.30 3.83
CA GLU A 118 -3.12 -5.83 2.97
C GLU A 118 -2.66 -5.78 1.52
N GLU A 119 -3.51 -6.22 0.60
CA GLU A 119 -3.27 -6.02 -0.82
C GLU A 119 -3.78 -4.64 -1.24
N LEU A 120 -2.91 -3.81 -1.82
CA LEU A 120 -3.24 -2.49 -2.32
C LEU A 120 -3.32 -2.48 -3.84
N HIS A 121 -4.38 -1.86 -4.37
CA HIS A 121 -4.53 -1.52 -5.79
C HIS A 121 -4.54 0.00 -5.92
N THR A 122 -3.48 0.58 -6.49
CA THR A 122 -3.34 2.05 -6.54
C THR A 122 -4.01 2.67 -7.76
N HIS A 123 -4.55 1.85 -8.68
CA HIS A 123 -5.15 2.26 -9.94
C HIS A 123 -4.27 3.26 -10.69
N ALA A 124 -2.97 2.96 -10.80
CA ALA A 124 -2.12 3.70 -11.72
C ALA A 124 -2.71 3.52 -13.12
N ASP A 125 -3.25 4.59 -13.72
CA ASP A 125 -3.78 4.53 -15.08
C ASP A 125 -2.77 3.81 -15.95
N ALA A 126 -3.08 2.55 -16.29
CA ALA A 126 -2.27 1.74 -17.17
C ALA A 126 -2.44 2.36 -18.54
N ARG A 127 -1.64 3.39 -18.85
CA ARG A 127 -1.54 3.90 -20.21
C ARG A 127 -1.17 2.68 -21.05
N PRO A 128 -2.04 2.24 -21.99
CA PRO A 128 -1.70 1.10 -22.82
C PRO A 128 -0.42 1.48 -23.54
N VAL A 129 0.65 0.74 -23.28
CA VAL A 129 1.80 0.74 -24.18
C VAL A 129 1.20 0.24 -25.47
N ALA A 130 0.94 1.15 -26.41
CA ALA A 130 0.50 0.79 -27.73
C ALA A 130 1.49 -0.26 -28.21
N SER A 131 1.01 -1.50 -28.36
CA SER A 131 1.75 -2.55 -29.01
C SER A 131 2.30 -1.94 -30.29
N ALA A 132 3.62 -1.79 -30.36
CA ALA A 132 4.29 -1.63 -31.62
C ALA A 132 4.06 -2.95 -32.36
N SER A 133 2.92 -3.04 -33.04
CA SER A 133 2.73 -3.94 -34.15
C SER A 133 3.76 -3.51 -35.18
N GLU A 134 4.94 -4.11 -35.11
CA GLU A 134 5.89 -4.11 -36.21
C GLU A 134 5.28 -5.03 -37.27
N GLU A 135 4.37 -4.44 -38.03
CA GLU A 135 3.71 -5.02 -39.19
C GLU A 135 4.79 -5.20 -40.26
N LEU A 136 5.44 -6.37 -40.26
CA LEU A 136 6.26 -6.85 -41.37
C LEU A 136 5.32 -7.31 -42.49
N PRO A 137 5.29 -6.66 -43.67
CA PRO A 137 4.58 -7.21 -44.81
C PRO A 137 5.36 -8.41 -45.37
N ALA A 138 4.81 -9.60 -45.18
CA ALA A 138 5.18 -10.78 -45.92
C ALA A 138 4.35 -10.85 -47.22
N ASP A 139 5.06 -11.02 -48.32
CA ASP A 139 4.77 -11.93 -49.44
C ASP A 139 4.77 -11.25 -50.82
N ALA A 140 5.83 -11.55 -51.57
CA ALA A 140 5.79 -11.63 -53.02
C ALA A 140 6.47 -12.95 -53.39
N THR A 141 5.63 -13.94 -53.67
CA THR A 141 5.98 -15.32 -53.97
C THR A 141 6.55 -15.48 -55.38
N ALA A 142 7.55 -16.37 -55.49
CA ALA A 142 7.94 -17.20 -56.64
C ALA A 142 8.56 -16.54 -57.89
N ASP A 143 9.74 -17.03 -58.31
CA ASP A 143 9.82 -18.11 -59.31
C ASP A 143 11.26 -18.66 -59.47
N ARG A 144 11.32 -19.95 -59.81
CA ARG A 144 12.48 -20.83 -60.01
C ARG A 144 13.42 -20.37 -61.14
N SER A 145 14.73 -20.59 -60.98
CA SER A 145 15.51 -21.50 -61.86
C SER A 145 17.01 -21.50 -61.51
N LEU A 146 17.54 -22.68 -61.20
CA LEU A 146 18.97 -23.01 -61.33
C LEU A 146 19.24 -23.48 -62.77
N PRO A 147 20.45 -23.23 -63.29
CA PRO A 147 21.23 -24.35 -63.82
C PRO A 147 22.74 -24.27 -63.47
N PRO A 148 23.53 -25.33 -63.80
CA PRO A 148 24.72 -25.75 -63.05
C PRO A 148 26.06 -25.26 -63.64
N ALA A 149 27.13 -25.62 -62.92
CA ALA A 149 28.55 -25.35 -63.15
C ALA A 149 29.10 -25.67 -64.56
N LEU A 150 30.11 -24.90 -65.02
CA LEU A 150 31.15 -25.39 -65.96
C LEU A 150 32.41 -24.49 -66.04
N VAL A 151 33.54 -25.04 -65.57
CA VAL A 151 34.88 -25.15 -66.23
C VAL A 151 35.71 -23.90 -66.62
N LYS A 152 36.93 -23.88 -66.04
CA LYS A 152 38.28 -23.45 -66.52
C LYS A 152 38.43 -22.18 -67.38
N ARG A 153 39.40 -21.35 -66.97
CA ARG A 153 40.71 -21.24 -67.64
C ARG A 153 41.77 -20.74 -66.66
#